data_AF-A0A7I4Z554-F1
#
_entry.id   AF-A0A7I4Z554-F1
#
_cell.length_a   1.000
_cell.length_b   1.000
_cell.length_c   1.000
_cell.angle_alpha   90.00
_cell.angle_beta   90.00
_cell.angle_gamma   90.00
#
_symmetry.space_group_name_H-M   'P 1'
#
loop_
_entity.id
_entity.type
_entity.pdbx_description
1 polymer ?
#
loop_
_entity_poly.entity_id
_entity_poly.type
_entity_poly.pdbx_seq_one_letter_code
_entity_poly.pdbx_strand_id
1 'polypeptide(L)'
;MTLKPRLRFYPFAYALFTEELCDRCWYCLAPVETKKRCLGCGFALFCNKDCQSLGWKDHKAECKGLRKAQVIPDIETRMLGRIVLRHKEICAGKDKKTEGFYKDRTSERSILEIWAHTDKIRKDSYAMKKFEEIYESLTKFYEEKFMMSKDVVFELHCRDYINRHAISDKGYVKEIGKGLYLDLCAYDHSCRPNTIFTCDGFIATLRGLSSDVDIKNRSTTFYTYIDLLCSLQQRKKQLKDTWYFDCQCERCTDPSDHLLTSVLCPLCPSDNRAEICIFGEHSYKNVKSSVLTCEKCGNEVPKDYVVEAVNAMRFIDQIFEDRELEQMPSKTRVEFLEDLLERFTKILSGCNIYLCKLVQNLIPLIDPNNNQDLLRLHLRSENCVRRCFPKNHPAIAFHLRNIGIFLNNLNRYEEALKYFREAQDIMEFTLDADHPMTVENRSLLEQTMKNLGCTVEPENPTKAEDPQTNANLPNGDEKRSKEVEEIPKDLKNEKKSDVVKKPSQPSRGKPVGITIGLKKKCNDLFSDDLSDLPELIQ
;
A
#
# COMPACT_ATOMS: atom_id res chain seq x y z
N MET A 1 20.33 -19.46 -2.46
CA MET A 1 19.04 -18.88 -2.03
C MET A 1 19.26 -17.39 -1.77
N THR A 2 18.58 -16.52 -2.52
CA THR A 2 18.67 -15.07 -2.30
C THR A 2 18.08 -14.73 -0.93
N LEU A 3 18.85 -14.05 -0.08
CA LEU A 3 18.36 -13.59 1.22
C LEU A 3 17.22 -12.59 1.00
N LYS A 4 16.08 -12.81 1.65
CA LYS A 4 14.91 -11.91 1.63
C LYS A 4 14.72 -11.31 3.02
N PRO A 5 15.21 -10.08 3.27
CA PRO A 5 15.09 -9.43 4.57
C PRO A 5 13.62 -9.26 4.97
N ARG A 6 13.24 -9.75 6.16
CA ARG A 6 11.88 -9.67 6.67
C ARG A 6 11.84 -9.49 8.19
N LEU A 7 10.87 -8.72 8.68
CA LEU A 7 10.64 -8.51 10.11
C LEU A 7 9.14 -8.41 10.40
N ARG A 8 8.67 -9.15 11.42
CA ARG A 8 7.25 -9.23 11.77
C ARG A 8 6.92 -8.30 12.95
N PHE A 9 5.75 -7.69 12.88
CA PHE A 9 5.24 -6.72 13.85
C PHE A 9 3.83 -7.09 14.26
N TYR A 10 3.59 -7.03 15.57
CA TYR A 10 2.29 -7.32 16.18
C TYR A 10 1.65 -6.03 16.68
N PRO A 11 0.34 -5.84 16.46
CA PRO A 11 -0.31 -4.58 16.78
C PRO A 11 -0.53 -4.43 18.28
N PHE A 12 -0.35 -3.21 18.77
CA PHE A 12 -0.83 -2.79 20.08
C PHE A 12 -2.35 -2.72 20.12
N ALA A 13 -3.00 -2.33 19.03
CA ALA A 13 -4.45 -2.41 18.85
C ALA A 13 -4.75 -2.48 17.36
N TYR A 14 -5.88 -3.07 16.98
CA TYR A 14 -6.33 -3.14 15.60
C TYR A 14 -7.85 -3.25 15.52
N ALA A 15 -8.42 -2.90 14.39
CA ALA A 15 -9.84 -3.01 14.11
C ALA A 15 -10.11 -3.13 12.60
N LEU A 16 -11.14 -3.88 12.24
CA LEU A 16 -11.66 -3.95 10.87
C LEU A 16 -12.44 -2.69 10.51
N PHE A 17 -12.49 -2.34 9.23
CA PHE A 17 -13.46 -1.39 8.71
C PHE A 17 -14.89 -1.93 8.83
N THR A 18 -15.88 -1.03 8.89
CA THR A 18 -17.29 -1.38 9.10
C THR A 18 -17.80 -2.33 8.02
N GLU A 19 -17.37 -2.11 6.77
CA GLU A 19 -17.73 -2.91 5.60
C GLU A 19 -17.20 -4.35 5.68
N GLU A 20 -16.16 -4.59 6.48
CA GLU A 20 -15.51 -5.91 6.62
C GLU A 20 -16.03 -6.72 7.82
N LEU A 21 -16.83 -6.11 8.71
CA LEU A 21 -17.25 -6.73 9.98
C LEU A 21 -18.14 -7.97 9.80
N CYS A 22 -18.81 -8.08 8.66
CA CYS A 22 -19.75 -9.17 8.37
C CYS A 22 -19.10 -10.40 7.74
N ASP A 23 -17.90 -10.25 7.18
CA ASP A 23 -17.26 -11.26 6.33
C ASP A 23 -15.91 -11.72 6.89
N ARG A 24 -15.40 -11.07 7.93
CA ARG A 24 -14.10 -11.38 8.54
C ARG A 24 -14.18 -11.66 10.03
N CYS A 25 -13.23 -12.45 10.50
CA CYS A 25 -13.07 -12.71 11.92
C CYS A 25 -12.56 -11.45 12.62
N TRP A 26 -13.21 -11.06 13.71
CA TRP A 26 -12.84 -9.88 14.50
C TRP A 26 -11.57 -10.08 15.32
N TYR A 27 -11.05 -11.31 15.39
CA TYR A 27 -9.74 -11.64 15.94
C TYR A 27 -8.70 -11.75 14.83
N CYS A 28 -8.64 -12.86 14.07
CA CYS A 28 -7.55 -13.11 13.13
C CYS A 28 -7.66 -12.37 11.79
N LEU A 29 -8.75 -11.64 11.53
CA LEU A 29 -9.03 -10.89 10.29
C LEU A 29 -9.16 -11.74 9.02
N ALA A 30 -9.07 -13.07 9.14
CA ALA A 30 -9.33 -13.98 8.03
C ALA A 30 -10.78 -13.88 7.57
N PRO A 31 -11.07 -14.08 6.26
CA PRO A 31 -12.42 -14.28 5.77
C PRO A 31 -13.09 -15.45 6.49
N VAL A 32 -14.39 -15.33 6.75
CA VAL A 32 -15.17 -16.33 7.48
C VAL A 32 -16.28 -16.87 6.59
N GLU A 33 -16.12 -18.10 6.14
CA GLU A 33 -17.17 -18.80 5.37
C GLU A 33 -18.34 -19.26 6.27
N THR A 34 -18.03 -19.67 7.51
CA THR A 34 -19.03 -20.17 8.48
C THR A 34 -19.15 -19.26 9.70
N LYS A 35 -20.31 -18.63 9.85
CA LYS A 35 -20.49 -17.51 10.79
C LYS A 35 -20.69 -17.98 12.23
N LYS A 36 -19.69 -17.85 13.09
CA LYS A 36 -19.87 -17.98 14.55
C LYS A 36 -19.92 -16.60 15.21
N ARG A 37 -21.14 -16.16 15.54
CA ARG A 37 -21.39 -14.88 16.22
C ARG A 37 -21.24 -15.05 17.74
N CYS A 38 -20.74 -14.01 18.38
CA CYS A 38 -20.75 -13.92 19.84
C CYS A 38 -22.18 -13.97 20.37
N LEU A 39 -22.51 -14.95 21.20
CA LEU A 39 -23.86 -15.09 21.79
C LEU A 39 -24.26 -13.91 22.69
N GLY A 40 -23.27 -13.18 23.22
CA GLY A 40 -23.52 -12.04 24.12
C GLY A 40 -24.03 -10.79 23.41
N CYS A 41 -23.45 -10.44 22.26
CA CYS A 41 -23.83 -9.23 21.50
C CYS A 41 -24.56 -9.53 20.19
N GLY A 42 -24.44 -10.73 19.64
CA GLY A 42 -24.96 -11.08 18.31
C GLY A 42 -24.16 -10.52 17.12
N PHE A 43 -23.23 -9.57 17.33
CA PHE A 43 -22.52 -8.90 16.25
C PHE A 43 -21.16 -9.51 15.92
N ALA A 44 -20.26 -9.60 16.91
CA ALA A 44 -18.87 -9.97 16.68
C ALA A 44 -18.73 -11.37 16.07
N LEU A 45 -17.91 -11.48 15.02
CA LEU A 45 -17.76 -12.67 14.19
C LEU A 45 -16.41 -13.35 14.44
N PHE A 46 -16.41 -14.67 14.61
CA PHE A 46 -15.19 -15.46 14.81
C PHE A 46 -15.17 -16.71 13.92
N CYS A 47 -13.98 -17.14 13.51
CA CYS A 47 -13.81 -18.41 12.79
C CYS A 47 -14.26 -19.61 13.64
N ASN A 48 -13.85 -19.61 14.91
CA ASN A 48 -14.03 -20.71 15.84
C ASN A 48 -13.96 -20.22 17.30
N LYS A 49 -14.11 -21.16 18.25
CA LYS A 49 -14.07 -20.88 19.69
C LYS A 49 -12.72 -20.34 20.14
N ASP A 50 -11.63 -20.76 19.49
CA ASP A 50 -10.29 -20.31 19.85
C ASP A 50 -10.11 -18.82 19.48
N CYS A 51 -10.51 -18.43 18.28
CA CYS A 51 -10.52 -17.01 17.87
C CYS A 51 -11.43 -16.16 18.76
N GLN A 52 -12.59 -16.69 19.18
CA GLN A 52 -13.46 -15.98 20.11
C GLN A 52 -12.80 -15.80 21.49
N SER A 53 -12.10 -16.82 21.98
CA SER A 53 -11.43 -16.80 23.28
C SER A 53 -10.24 -15.83 23.27
N LEU A 54 -9.43 -15.85 22.21
CA LEU A 54 -8.29 -14.95 22.04
C LEU A 54 -8.74 -13.50 21.81
N GLY A 55 -9.77 -13.30 20.97
CA GLY A 55 -10.34 -11.97 20.71
C GLY A 55 -11.12 -11.38 21.89
N TRP A 56 -11.39 -12.15 22.95
CA TRP A 56 -12.14 -11.67 24.11
C TRP A 56 -11.45 -10.51 24.84
N LYS A 57 -10.10 -10.43 24.80
CA LYS A 57 -9.34 -9.34 25.43
C LYS A 57 -9.79 -7.97 24.91
N ASP A 58 -9.97 -7.84 23.60
CA ASP A 58 -10.44 -6.59 22.98
C ASP A 58 -11.99 -6.53 22.97
N HIS A 59 -12.67 -7.64 22.64
CA HIS A 59 -14.13 -7.65 22.48
C HIS A 59 -14.91 -7.48 23.80
N LYS A 60 -14.36 -7.88 24.95
CA LYS A 60 -15.09 -7.89 26.23
C LYS A 60 -15.68 -6.51 26.59
N ALA A 61 -14.90 -5.45 26.39
CA ALA A 61 -15.35 -4.08 26.70
C ALA A 61 -16.38 -3.56 25.67
N GLU A 62 -16.31 -4.05 24.44
CA GLU A 62 -17.23 -3.67 23.35
C GLU A 62 -18.56 -4.45 23.42
N CYS A 63 -18.57 -5.68 23.95
CA CYS A 63 -19.69 -6.61 23.84
C CYS A 63 -21.01 -6.05 24.38
N LYS A 64 -20.97 -5.39 25.56
CA LYS A 64 -22.17 -4.76 26.14
C LYS A 64 -22.62 -3.54 25.34
N GLY A 65 -21.68 -2.74 24.83
CA GLY A 65 -21.95 -1.60 23.96
C GLY A 65 -22.63 -2.04 22.67
N LEU A 66 -22.07 -3.05 22.00
CA LEU A 66 -22.63 -3.65 20.78
C LEU A 66 -24.04 -4.20 20.97
N ARG A 67 -24.33 -4.86 22.10
CA ARG A 67 -25.67 -5.36 22.39
C ARG A 67 -26.73 -4.25 22.47
N LYS A 68 -26.33 -3.04 22.88
CA LYS A 68 -27.22 -1.88 23.00
C LYS A 68 -27.22 -1.00 21.75
N ALA A 69 -26.19 -1.11 20.92
CA ALA A 69 -25.97 -0.22 19.80
C ALA A 69 -26.94 -0.54 18.66
N GLN A 70 -27.58 0.51 18.12
CA GLN A 70 -28.35 0.40 16.88
C GLN A 70 -27.42 0.34 15.66
N VAL A 71 -26.27 1.02 15.75
CA VAL A 71 -25.25 1.09 14.72
C VAL A 71 -23.89 0.83 15.37
N ILE A 72 -23.07 -0.01 14.75
CA ILE A 72 -21.71 -0.28 15.22
C ILE A 72 -20.87 0.99 15.00
N PRO A 73 -20.17 1.51 16.03
CA PRO A 73 -19.30 2.66 15.85
C PRO A 73 -18.25 2.45 14.76
N ASP A 74 -17.81 3.56 14.18
CA ASP A 74 -16.78 3.53 13.17
C ASP A 74 -15.45 2.97 13.70
N ILE A 75 -14.51 2.81 12.77
CA ILE A 75 -13.20 2.25 13.10
C ILE A 75 -12.42 3.13 14.06
N GLU A 76 -12.54 4.46 13.98
CA GLU A 76 -11.77 5.40 14.81
C GLU A 76 -12.20 5.30 16.28
N THR A 77 -13.51 5.24 16.52
CA THR A 77 -14.08 5.02 17.87
C THR A 77 -13.63 3.68 18.44
N ARG A 78 -13.73 2.60 17.64
CA ARG A 78 -13.37 1.24 18.10
C ARG A 78 -11.86 1.12 18.38
N MET A 79 -11.02 1.64 17.50
CA MET A 79 -9.56 1.68 17.68
C MET A 79 -9.19 2.43 18.96
N LEU A 80 -9.68 3.66 19.12
CA LEU A 80 -9.35 4.48 20.29
C LEU A 80 -9.78 3.81 21.60
N GLY A 81 -10.97 3.20 21.63
CA GLY A 81 -11.43 2.48 22.81
C GLY A 81 -10.57 1.28 23.18
N ARG A 82 -10.11 0.50 22.20
CA ARG A 82 -9.16 -0.60 22.42
C ARG A 82 -7.82 -0.09 22.94
N ILE A 83 -7.32 1.02 22.41
CA ILE A 83 -6.07 1.66 22.84
C ILE A 83 -6.18 2.17 24.28
N VAL A 84 -7.26 2.89 24.62
CA VAL A 84 -7.52 3.42 25.96
C VAL A 84 -7.62 2.27 26.97
N LEU A 85 -8.37 1.21 26.64
CA LEU A 85 -8.49 0.04 27.49
C LEU A 85 -7.12 -0.60 27.75
N ARG A 86 -6.33 -0.84 26.68
CA ARG A 86 -5.00 -1.44 26.79
C ARG A 86 -4.07 -0.57 27.64
N HIS A 87 -4.06 0.74 27.40
CA HIS A 87 -3.25 1.69 28.17
C HIS A 87 -3.65 1.71 29.65
N LYS A 88 -4.95 1.74 29.95
CA LYS A 88 -5.47 1.64 31.31
C LYS A 88 -5.00 0.37 32.03
N GLU A 89 -5.00 -0.77 31.34
CA GLU A 89 -4.52 -2.03 31.89
C GLU A 89 -3.02 -2.03 32.20
N ILE A 90 -2.22 -1.38 31.34
CA ILE A 90 -0.78 -1.20 31.55
C ILE A 90 -0.52 -0.29 32.75
N CYS A 91 -1.22 0.84 32.88
CA CYS A 91 -1.10 1.73 34.03
C CYS A 91 -1.47 1.02 35.35
N ALA A 92 -2.38 0.03 35.30
CA ALA A 92 -2.72 -0.82 36.44
C ALA A 92 -1.71 -1.97 36.68
N GLY A 93 -0.64 -2.06 35.91
CA GLY A 93 0.41 -3.08 36.00
C GLY A 93 -0.06 -4.48 35.59
N LYS A 94 -1.14 -4.60 34.80
CA LYS A 94 -1.62 -5.91 34.34
C LYS A 94 -0.69 -6.56 33.32
N ASP A 95 0.02 -5.74 32.56
CA ASP A 95 1.05 -6.17 31.60
C ASP A 95 2.18 -6.96 32.28
N LYS A 96 2.53 -6.59 33.52
CA LYS A 96 3.53 -7.28 34.34
C LYS A 96 3.02 -8.56 34.99
N LYS A 97 1.69 -8.71 35.10
CA LYS A 97 1.03 -9.84 35.80
C LYS A 97 0.45 -10.89 34.86
N THR A 98 0.19 -10.51 33.61
CA THR A 98 -0.47 -11.37 32.63
C THR A 98 0.57 -11.92 31.67
N GLU A 99 0.83 -13.23 31.77
CA GLU A 99 1.66 -13.91 30.80
C GLU A 99 1.09 -13.72 29.38
N GLY A 100 1.95 -13.36 28.43
CA GLY A 100 1.53 -13.11 27.05
C GLY A 100 0.72 -11.82 26.83
N PHE A 101 0.75 -10.84 27.75
CA PHE A 101 0.10 -9.54 27.53
C PHE A 101 0.58 -8.87 26.22
N TYR A 102 1.88 -9.01 25.94
CA TYR A 102 2.58 -8.61 24.72
C TYR A 102 3.07 -9.83 23.95
N LYS A 103 2.22 -10.86 23.80
CA LYS A 103 2.59 -12.04 23.04
C LYS A 103 3.10 -11.64 21.66
N ASP A 104 4.28 -12.15 21.31
CA ASP A 104 4.97 -11.94 20.04
C ASP A 104 5.47 -10.51 19.73
N ARG A 105 5.23 -9.52 20.61
CA ARG A 105 5.95 -8.23 20.54
C ARG A 105 7.34 -8.39 21.14
N THR A 106 8.34 -7.94 20.39
CA THR A 106 9.75 -8.07 20.77
C THR A 106 10.35 -6.78 21.28
N SER A 107 9.69 -5.63 21.08
CA SER A 107 10.18 -4.35 21.58
C SER A 107 9.43 -3.89 22.82
N GLU A 108 10.19 -3.30 23.74
CA GLU A 108 9.71 -2.72 24.99
C GLU A 108 9.11 -1.32 24.80
N ARG A 109 9.01 -0.85 23.55
CA ARG A 109 8.51 0.50 23.24
C ARG A 109 7.12 0.72 23.81
N SER A 110 6.99 1.83 24.53
CA SER A 110 5.73 2.30 25.10
C SER A 110 4.92 3.10 24.09
N ILE A 111 3.59 3.08 24.22
CA ILE A 111 2.70 3.96 23.44
C ILE A 111 2.98 5.45 23.72
N LEU A 112 3.53 5.79 24.88
CA LEU A 112 3.88 7.18 25.20
C LEU A 112 5.18 7.64 24.53
N GLU A 113 5.94 6.73 23.91
CA GLU A 113 7.21 7.04 23.23
C GLU A 113 7.04 7.31 21.72
N ILE A 114 5.91 6.93 21.11
CA ILE A 114 5.65 7.23 19.70
C ILE A 114 5.28 8.71 19.51
N TRP A 115 5.23 9.21 18.28
CA TRP A 115 4.92 10.62 18.04
C TRP A 115 3.44 10.92 18.32
N ALA A 116 3.13 12.07 18.91
CA ALA A 116 1.74 12.49 19.17
C ALA A 116 1.37 13.78 18.45
N HIS A 117 2.31 14.73 18.31
CA HIS A 117 2.04 16.07 17.80
C HIS A 117 0.84 16.78 18.49
N THR A 118 0.62 16.48 19.77
CA THR A 118 -0.53 16.95 20.56
C THR A 118 -0.71 18.47 20.50
N ASP A 119 0.38 19.24 20.60
CA ASP A 119 0.32 20.71 20.53
C ASP A 119 -0.11 21.24 19.16
N LYS A 120 0.25 20.54 18.08
CA LYS A 120 -0.15 20.90 16.71
C LYS A 120 -1.63 20.55 16.50
N ILE A 121 -2.03 19.33 16.85
CA ILE A 121 -3.42 18.87 16.74
C ILE A 121 -4.35 19.73 17.58
N ARG A 122 -3.95 20.14 18.79
CA ARG A 122 -4.76 21.00 19.67
C ARG A 122 -5.05 22.37 19.05
N LYS A 123 -4.19 22.88 18.19
CA LYS A 123 -4.36 24.16 17.48
C LYS A 123 -5.12 24.02 16.16
N ASP A 124 -5.26 22.80 15.66
CA ASP A 124 -6.03 22.51 14.45
C ASP A 124 -7.52 22.34 14.82
N SER A 125 -8.33 23.33 14.44
CA SER A 125 -9.77 23.33 14.74
C SER A 125 -10.52 22.16 14.11
N TYR A 126 -10.11 21.72 12.92
CA TYR A 126 -10.75 20.61 12.23
C TYR A 126 -10.43 19.29 12.91
N ALA A 127 -9.15 19.05 13.22
CA ALA A 127 -8.73 17.86 13.94
C ALA A 127 -9.36 17.78 15.34
N MET A 128 -9.43 18.91 16.06
CA MET A 128 -10.11 18.97 17.36
C MET A 128 -11.60 18.68 17.28
N LYS A 129 -12.31 19.24 16.29
CA LYS A 129 -13.73 18.93 16.06
C LYS A 129 -13.93 17.42 15.86
N LYS A 130 -13.08 16.81 15.02
CA LYS A 130 -13.13 15.37 14.76
C LYS A 130 -12.87 14.54 16.03
N PHE A 131 -11.92 14.94 16.86
CA PHE A 131 -11.68 14.29 18.15
C PHE A 131 -12.90 14.36 19.07
N GLU A 132 -13.57 15.51 19.16
CA GLU A 132 -14.77 15.67 20.01
C GLU A 132 -15.90 14.74 19.56
N GLU A 133 -16.14 14.62 18.25
CA GLU A 133 -17.12 13.67 17.68
C GLU A 133 -16.78 12.22 18.04
N ILE A 134 -15.50 11.83 17.91
CA ILE A 134 -15.02 10.48 18.28
C ILE A 134 -15.18 10.25 19.78
N TYR A 135 -14.84 11.24 20.62
CA TYR A 135 -14.92 11.13 22.08
C TYR A 135 -16.37 11.00 22.57
N GLU A 136 -17.30 11.74 21.96
CA GLU A 136 -18.74 11.60 22.24
C GLU A 136 -19.25 10.20 21.86
N SER A 137 -18.88 9.70 20.68
CA SER A 137 -19.19 8.33 20.24
C SER A 137 -18.61 7.28 21.20
N LEU A 138 -17.36 7.47 21.63
CA LEU A 138 -16.63 6.57 22.52
C LEU A 138 -17.31 6.45 23.90
N THR A 139 -17.68 7.58 24.50
CA THR A 139 -18.31 7.64 25.83
C THR A 139 -19.73 7.09 25.85
N LYS A 140 -20.47 7.17 24.72
CA LYS A 140 -21.77 6.51 24.55
C LYS A 140 -21.64 4.99 24.40
N PHE A 141 -20.56 4.52 23.76
CA PHE A 141 -20.39 3.11 23.40
C PHE A 141 -19.73 2.28 24.51
N TYR A 142 -18.66 2.78 25.13
CA TYR A 142 -17.94 2.09 26.20
C TYR A 142 -18.50 2.46 27.58
N GLU A 143 -18.49 1.51 28.52
CA GLU A 143 -18.83 1.81 29.92
C GLU A 143 -17.76 2.69 30.57
N GLU A 144 -18.17 3.62 31.42
CA GLU A 144 -17.29 4.57 32.13
C GLU A 144 -16.11 3.90 32.85
N LYS A 145 -16.33 2.71 33.43
CA LYS A 145 -15.27 1.92 34.09
C LYS A 145 -14.11 1.53 33.16
N PHE A 146 -14.28 1.54 31.84
CA PHE A 146 -13.22 1.28 30.87
C PHE A 146 -12.50 2.55 30.42
N MET A 147 -13.05 3.73 30.73
CA MET A 147 -12.49 5.01 30.29
C MET A 147 -11.40 5.54 31.20
N MET A 148 -10.65 6.50 30.67
CA MET A 148 -9.66 7.34 31.35
C MET A 148 -10.09 8.81 31.21
N SER A 149 -9.35 9.74 31.81
CA SER A 149 -9.66 11.18 31.67
C SER A 149 -9.60 11.62 30.21
N LYS A 150 -10.40 12.63 29.85
CA LYS A 150 -10.47 13.15 28.48
C LYS A 150 -9.11 13.56 27.94
N ASP A 151 -8.25 14.17 28.77
CA ASP A 151 -6.90 14.56 28.37
C ASP A 151 -6.01 13.37 28.02
N VAL A 152 -6.08 12.27 28.77
CA VAL A 152 -5.35 11.04 28.44
C VAL A 152 -5.91 10.41 27.17
N VAL A 153 -7.24 10.41 26.99
CA VAL A 153 -7.88 9.90 25.77
C VAL A 153 -7.47 10.74 24.55
N PHE A 154 -7.37 12.06 24.69
CA PHE A 154 -6.89 12.96 23.64
C PHE A 154 -5.44 12.69 23.27
N GLU A 155 -4.55 12.54 24.26
CA GLU A 155 -3.14 12.19 24.02
C GLU A 155 -3.00 10.85 23.27
N LEU A 156 -3.78 9.84 23.66
CA LEU A 156 -3.80 8.54 22.97
C LEU A 156 -4.41 8.63 21.56
N HIS A 157 -5.42 9.47 21.36
CA HIS A 157 -5.99 9.74 20.04
C HIS A 157 -4.95 10.35 19.10
N CYS A 158 -4.21 11.34 19.57
CA CYS A 158 -3.14 11.98 18.80
C CYS A 158 -2.10 10.94 18.35
N ARG A 159 -1.71 10.04 19.24
CA ARG A 159 -0.76 8.94 18.96
C ARG A 159 -1.30 7.93 17.96
N ASP A 160 -2.56 7.52 18.09
CA ASP A 160 -3.21 6.66 17.09
C ASP A 160 -3.25 7.35 15.72
N TYR A 161 -3.72 8.61 15.69
CA TYR A 161 -3.93 9.36 14.47
C TYR A 161 -2.65 9.49 13.63
N ILE A 162 -1.52 9.79 14.27
CA ILE A 162 -0.22 9.97 13.59
C ILE A 162 0.41 8.64 13.16
N ASN A 163 0.18 7.54 13.89
CA ASN A 163 1.01 6.34 13.77
C ASN A 163 0.29 5.08 13.30
N ARG A 164 -1.04 5.10 13.15
CA ARG A 164 -1.79 3.91 12.73
C ARG A 164 -1.51 3.52 11.27
N HIS A 165 -1.34 2.23 11.04
CA HIS A 165 -1.09 1.63 9.74
C HIS A 165 -2.38 1.08 9.13
N ALA A 166 -2.45 1.10 7.80
CA ALA A 166 -3.39 0.30 7.04
C ALA A 166 -3.12 -1.19 7.26
N ILE A 167 -4.16 -1.99 7.47
CA ILE A 167 -4.08 -3.45 7.43
C ILE A 167 -4.63 -3.89 6.08
N SER A 168 -3.78 -4.48 5.26
CA SER A 168 -4.19 -5.07 3.99
C SER A 168 -4.80 -6.45 4.20
N ASP A 169 -5.58 -6.92 3.23
CA ASP A 169 -5.87 -8.34 3.12
C ASP A 169 -4.61 -9.15 2.78
N LYS A 170 -4.72 -10.48 2.85
CA LYS A 170 -3.62 -11.40 2.51
C LYS A 170 -3.19 -11.27 1.05
N GLY A 171 -4.05 -10.77 0.17
CA GLY A 171 -3.69 -10.49 -1.22
C GLY A 171 -2.81 -9.26 -1.40
N TYR A 172 -2.64 -8.40 -0.37
CA TYR A 172 -1.99 -7.09 -0.53
C TYR A 172 -2.70 -6.18 -1.55
N VAL A 173 -4.02 -6.31 -1.64
CA VAL A 173 -4.85 -5.62 -2.65
C VAL A 173 -5.77 -4.59 -2.01
N LYS A 174 -6.36 -4.95 -0.88
CA LYS A 174 -7.43 -4.17 -0.26
C LYS A 174 -7.08 -3.85 1.18
N GLU A 175 -7.27 -2.60 1.58
CA GLU A 175 -7.25 -2.23 2.98
C GLU A 175 -8.53 -2.70 3.68
N ILE A 176 -8.39 -3.51 4.73
CA ILE A 176 -9.50 -4.14 5.47
C ILE A 176 -9.66 -3.59 6.90
N GLY A 177 -8.70 -2.80 7.38
CA GLY A 177 -8.72 -2.25 8.72
C GLY A 177 -7.52 -1.37 9.03
N LYS A 178 -7.39 -0.99 10.30
CA LYS A 178 -6.28 -0.20 10.82
C LYS A 178 -5.66 -0.92 12.02
N GLY A 179 -4.35 -0.74 12.21
CA GLY A 179 -3.62 -1.26 13.35
C GLY A 179 -2.54 -0.29 13.82
N LEU A 180 -2.33 -0.20 15.13
CA LEU A 180 -1.26 0.59 15.73
C LEU A 180 -0.09 -0.34 16.07
N TYR A 181 1.00 -0.29 15.33
CA TYR A 181 2.14 -1.19 15.47
C TYR A 181 3.35 -0.44 16.05
N LEU A 182 3.44 -0.33 17.38
CA LEU A 182 4.43 0.53 18.05
C LEU A 182 5.87 0.34 17.53
N ASP A 183 6.25 -0.89 17.26
CA ASP A 183 7.60 -1.25 16.83
C ASP A 183 7.84 -0.92 15.34
N LEU A 184 6.79 -0.95 14.51
CA LEU A 184 6.83 -0.53 13.10
C LEU A 184 6.81 1.00 12.98
N CYS A 185 6.23 1.72 13.94
CA CYS A 185 6.29 3.19 14.04
C CYS A 185 7.73 3.72 14.20
N ALA A 186 8.74 2.84 14.33
CA ALA A 186 10.14 3.21 14.41
C ALA A 186 10.79 3.58 13.08
N TYR A 187 10.15 3.21 11.98
CA TYR A 187 10.72 3.31 10.64
C TYR A 187 10.16 4.52 9.96
N ASP A 188 11.05 5.36 9.43
CA ASP A 188 10.68 6.63 8.83
C ASP A 188 10.17 6.49 7.39
N HIS A 189 9.58 7.58 6.93
CA HIS A 189 9.08 7.72 5.58
C HIS A 189 10.20 7.94 4.55
N SER A 190 10.03 7.37 3.36
CA SER A 190 10.67 7.85 2.13
C SER A 190 9.69 7.73 0.94
N CYS A 191 9.68 8.72 0.06
CA CYS A 191 8.97 8.63 -1.24
C CYS A 191 9.70 7.69 -2.22
N ARG A 192 10.92 7.27 -1.89
CA ARG A 192 11.69 6.19 -2.55
C ARG A 192 11.97 5.10 -1.52
N PRO A 193 10.95 4.34 -1.09
CA PRO A 193 11.15 3.37 -0.02
C PRO A 193 12.02 2.20 -0.51
N ASN A 194 12.79 1.61 0.40
CA ASN A 194 13.50 0.35 0.16
C ASN A 194 12.83 -0.85 0.84
N THR A 195 11.71 -0.61 1.53
CA THR A 195 10.85 -1.65 2.09
C THR A 195 9.38 -1.38 1.83
N ILE A 196 8.58 -2.44 1.92
CA ILE A 196 7.12 -2.38 2.06
C ILE A 196 6.73 -3.18 3.28
N PHE A 197 5.50 -3.02 3.76
CA PHE A 197 4.94 -3.99 4.69
C PHE A 197 3.68 -4.64 4.11
N THR A 198 3.53 -5.95 4.33
CA THR A 198 2.36 -6.73 3.94
C THR A 198 1.66 -7.26 5.19
N CYS A 199 0.36 -7.55 5.14
CA CYS A 199 -0.36 -8.11 6.27
C CYS A 199 -0.77 -9.57 6.03
N ASP A 200 -0.61 -10.41 7.06
CA ASP A 200 -1.29 -11.71 7.17
C ASP A 200 -2.13 -11.71 8.43
N GLY A 201 -3.45 -11.59 8.25
CA GLY A 201 -4.35 -11.22 9.33
C GLY A 201 -3.98 -9.85 9.89
N PHE A 202 -3.77 -9.78 11.21
CA PHE A 202 -3.33 -8.55 11.88
C PHE A 202 -1.81 -8.42 11.98
N ILE A 203 -1.02 -9.37 11.46
CA ILE A 203 0.44 -9.34 11.59
C ILE A 203 1.03 -8.61 10.39
N ALA A 204 1.71 -7.49 10.64
CA ALA A 204 2.43 -6.75 9.62
C ALA A 204 3.84 -7.35 9.44
N THR A 205 4.27 -7.55 8.21
CA THR A 205 5.62 -8.02 7.88
C THR A 205 6.28 -6.98 7.00
N LEU A 206 7.32 -6.32 7.51
CA LEU A 206 8.19 -5.45 6.71
C LEU A 206 9.10 -6.33 5.85
N ARG A 207 9.30 -5.94 4.60
CA ARG A 207 9.99 -6.73 3.57
C ARG A 207 10.90 -5.83 2.76
N GLY A 208 12.15 -6.26 2.58
CA GLY A 208 13.11 -5.60 1.69
C GLY A 208 12.63 -5.61 0.24
N LEU A 209 12.79 -4.49 -0.47
CA LEU A 209 12.64 -4.40 -1.93
C LEU A 209 13.93 -4.81 -2.66
N SER A 210 15.03 -5.01 -1.94
CA SER A 210 16.26 -5.60 -2.45
C SER A 210 16.96 -6.41 -1.34
N SER A 211 17.90 -7.27 -1.73
CA SER A 211 18.54 -8.22 -0.80
C SER A 211 19.55 -7.57 0.15
N ASP A 212 20.03 -6.38 -0.19
CA ASP A 212 21.00 -5.58 0.55
C ASP A 212 20.38 -4.69 1.63
N VAL A 213 19.05 -4.68 1.77
CA VAL A 213 18.37 -3.90 2.82
C VAL A 213 18.67 -4.47 4.20
N ASP A 214 19.35 -3.69 5.04
CA ASP A 214 19.45 -3.96 6.48
C ASP A 214 18.15 -3.55 7.20
N ILE A 215 17.18 -4.46 7.21
CA ILE A 215 15.83 -4.23 7.77
C ILE A 215 15.82 -3.88 9.26
N LYS A 216 16.91 -4.12 9.99
CA LYS A 216 17.01 -3.77 11.42
C LYS A 216 17.54 -2.36 11.63
N ASN A 217 18.26 -1.81 10.66
CA ASN A 217 18.75 -0.45 10.70
C ASN A 217 17.66 0.55 10.29
N ARG A 218 17.06 1.18 11.30
CA ARG A 218 15.95 2.14 11.13
C ARG A 218 16.38 3.45 10.47
N SER A 219 17.67 3.81 10.53
CA SER A 219 18.19 5.03 9.90
C SER A 219 18.39 4.90 8.39
N THR A 220 18.36 3.67 7.87
CA THR A 220 18.54 3.38 6.44
C THR A 220 17.36 2.61 5.84
N THR A 221 16.36 2.24 6.65
CA THR A 221 15.21 1.45 6.22
C THR A 221 13.95 2.31 6.24
N PHE A 222 13.31 2.43 5.09
CA PHE A 222 12.17 3.32 4.90
C PHE A 222 11.03 2.61 4.19
N TYR A 223 9.80 2.86 4.63
CA TYR A 223 8.58 2.53 3.90
C TYR A 223 7.80 3.82 3.60
N THR A 224 6.84 3.77 2.67
CA THR A 224 6.05 4.96 2.34
C THR A 224 4.81 5.08 3.23
N TYR A 225 4.46 6.31 3.63
CA TYR A 225 3.27 6.61 4.44
C TYR A 225 2.08 7.01 3.55
N ILE A 226 2.37 7.35 2.31
CA ILE A 226 1.47 7.92 1.32
C ILE A 226 1.50 7.09 0.04
N ASP A 227 0.51 7.30 -0.82
CA ASP A 227 0.57 6.81 -2.20
C ASP A 227 1.74 7.48 -2.95
N LEU A 228 2.42 6.73 -3.80
CA LEU A 228 3.54 7.22 -4.59
C LEU A 228 3.14 7.73 -5.98
N LEU A 229 1.90 7.44 -6.43
CA LEU A 229 1.30 7.94 -7.68
C LEU A 229 0.76 9.37 -7.53
N CYS A 230 1.61 10.29 -7.08
CA CYS A 230 1.29 11.71 -6.95
C CYS A 230 2.52 12.60 -7.18
N SER A 231 2.28 13.88 -7.47
CA SER A 231 3.32 14.88 -7.74
C SER A 231 4.17 15.19 -6.51
N LEU A 232 5.35 15.78 -6.70
CA LEU A 232 6.22 16.21 -5.60
C LEU A 232 5.49 17.13 -4.60
N GLN A 233 4.70 18.06 -5.13
CA GLN A 233 3.92 19.04 -4.38
C GLN A 233 2.84 18.34 -3.55
N GLN A 234 2.08 17.43 -4.17
CA GLN A 234 1.06 16.62 -3.48
C GLN A 234 1.69 15.80 -2.34
N ARG A 235 2.84 15.16 -2.58
CA ARG A 235 3.55 14.39 -1.53
C ARG A 235 3.97 15.27 -0.36
N LYS A 236 4.62 16.41 -0.63
CA LYS A 236 5.07 17.34 0.42
C LYS A 236 3.89 17.89 1.22
N LYS A 237 2.81 18.28 0.55
CA LYS A 237 1.58 18.76 1.19
C LYS A 237 0.95 17.68 2.08
N GLN A 238 0.74 16.47 1.57
CA GLN A 238 0.17 15.36 2.35
C GLN A 238 1.00 15.05 3.60
N LEU A 239 2.34 15.00 3.46
CA LEU A 239 3.24 14.74 4.58
C LEU A 239 3.23 15.86 5.62
N LYS A 240 3.16 17.11 5.18
CA LYS A 240 3.10 18.28 6.05
C LYS A 240 1.75 18.38 6.77
N ASP A 241 0.64 18.15 6.06
CA ASP A 241 -0.71 18.29 6.61
C ASP A 241 -1.04 17.17 7.61
N THR A 242 -0.55 15.95 7.37
CA THR A 242 -0.89 14.78 8.21
C THR A 242 0.19 14.44 9.24
N TRP A 243 1.48 14.56 8.88
CA TRP A 243 2.62 14.18 9.75
C TRP A 243 3.52 15.36 10.14
N TYR A 244 3.20 16.58 9.70
CA TYR A 244 3.85 17.81 10.12
C TYR A 244 5.37 17.88 9.90
N PHE A 245 5.87 17.29 8.82
CA PHE A 245 7.27 17.40 8.39
C PHE A 245 7.40 17.61 6.88
N ASP A 246 8.51 18.22 6.47
CA ASP A 246 8.89 18.40 5.06
C ASP A 246 9.86 17.29 4.63
N CYS A 247 9.45 16.46 3.67
CA CYS A 247 10.26 15.32 3.22
C CYS A 247 11.44 15.75 2.34
N GLN A 248 12.64 15.28 2.70
CA GLN A 248 13.91 15.52 2.00
C GLN A 248 14.55 14.21 1.50
N CYS A 249 13.73 13.18 1.24
CA CYS A 249 14.24 11.91 0.72
C CYS A 249 14.79 12.04 -0.71
N GLU A 250 15.56 11.04 -1.15
CA GLU A 250 16.20 10.98 -2.48
C GLU A 250 15.25 11.37 -3.62
N ARG A 251 14.01 10.85 -3.64
CA ARG A 251 13.02 11.20 -4.68
C ARG A 251 12.52 12.64 -4.58
N CYS A 252 12.38 13.20 -3.39
CA CYS A 252 11.93 14.59 -3.23
C CYS A 252 12.98 15.61 -3.64
N THR A 253 14.25 15.21 -3.67
CA THR A 253 15.38 16.03 -4.08
C THR A 253 15.88 15.71 -5.49
N ASP A 254 15.38 14.66 -6.13
CA ASP A 254 15.75 14.26 -7.49
C ASP A 254 15.07 15.18 -8.52
N PRO A 255 15.82 15.99 -9.29
CA PRO A 255 15.24 16.86 -10.33
C PRO A 255 14.46 16.09 -11.39
N SER A 256 14.77 14.82 -11.57
CA SER A 256 14.12 13.96 -12.54
C SER A 256 12.65 13.66 -12.15
N ASP A 257 12.23 13.84 -10.89
CA ASP A 257 10.83 13.69 -10.46
C ASP A 257 9.92 14.73 -11.14
N HIS A 258 10.45 15.88 -11.56
CA HIS A 258 9.70 16.91 -12.30
C HIS A 258 9.16 16.45 -13.65
N LEU A 259 9.69 15.35 -14.21
CA LEU A 259 9.10 14.72 -15.41
C LEU A 259 7.66 14.25 -15.18
N LEU A 260 7.28 13.92 -13.95
CA LEU A 260 5.90 13.54 -13.60
C LEU A 260 4.90 14.69 -13.77
N THR A 261 5.37 15.91 -13.96
CA THR A 261 4.58 17.12 -14.19
C THR A 261 4.98 17.83 -15.48
N SER A 262 5.67 17.12 -16.38
CA SER A 262 6.17 17.69 -17.63
C SER A 262 5.09 17.87 -18.69
N VAL A 263 5.37 18.78 -19.61
CA VAL A 263 4.52 19.14 -20.76
C VAL A 263 5.25 18.83 -22.07
N LEU A 264 4.51 18.80 -23.17
CA LEU A 264 5.07 18.60 -24.51
C LEU A 264 5.42 19.96 -25.12
N CYS A 265 6.56 20.04 -25.80
CA CYS A 265 6.93 21.26 -26.51
C CYS A 265 5.92 21.58 -27.63
N PRO A 266 5.29 22.78 -27.66
CA PRO A 266 4.35 23.15 -28.71
C PRO A 266 5.05 23.49 -30.05
N LEU A 267 6.37 23.72 -30.02
CA LEU A 267 7.16 24.17 -31.17
C LEU A 267 8.00 23.05 -31.81
N CYS A 268 7.99 21.85 -31.23
CA CYS A 268 8.59 20.68 -31.86
C CYS A 268 7.63 20.04 -32.89
N PRO A 269 8.14 19.28 -33.88
CA PRO A 269 7.33 18.45 -34.76
C PRO A 269 6.37 17.56 -33.97
N SER A 270 5.12 17.44 -34.42
CA SER A 270 4.03 16.80 -33.69
C SER A 270 4.25 15.31 -33.40
N ASP A 271 4.98 14.61 -34.27
CA ASP A 271 5.37 13.21 -34.16
C ASP A 271 6.57 12.98 -33.22
N ASN A 272 7.25 14.05 -32.79
CA ASN A 272 8.49 13.94 -32.04
C ASN A 272 8.70 15.14 -31.10
N ARG A 273 7.71 15.42 -30.26
CA ARG A 273 7.77 16.52 -29.29
C ARG A 273 8.67 16.20 -28.11
N ALA A 274 9.43 17.19 -27.64
CA ALA A 274 10.21 17.07 -26.40
C ALA A 274 9.32 17.18 -25.17
N GLU A 275 9.68 16.47 -24.11
CA GLU A 275 9.13 16.67 -22.77
C GLU A 275 9.88 17.81 -22.08
N ILE A 276 9.14 18.70 -21.41
CA ILE A 276 9.69 19.89 -20.77
C ILE A 276 9.21 19.92 -19.32
N CYS A 277 10.15 19.95 -18.38
CA CYS A 277 9.87 20.18 -16.96
C CYS A 277 9.51 21.66 -16.76
N ILE A 278 8.34 21.90 -16.17
CA ILE A 278 7.86 23.26 -15.85
C ILE A 278 8.08 23.63 -14.37
N PHE A 279 8.65 22.71 -13.60
CA PHE A 279 9.03 22.87 -12.19
C PHE A 279 10.48 22.42 -12.00
N GLY A 280 11.16 22.94 -10.97
CA GLY A 280 12.56 22.67 -10.67
C GLY A 280 13.53 23.70 -11.25
N GLU A 281 14.83 23.52 -10.98
CA GLU A 281 15.87 24.49 -11.32
C GLU A 281 16.36 24.42 -12.79
N HIS A 282 15.74 23.61 -13.66
CA HIS A 282 16.13 23.39 -15.06
C HIS A 282 14.87 23.41 -15.96
N SER A 283 14.71 24.18 -17.05
CA SER A 283 15.66 24.69 -18.06
C SER A 283 15.36 26.16 -18.40
N TYR A 284 15.80 27.09 -17.53
CA TYR A 284 15.70 28.54 -17.76
C TYR A 284 16.99 29.06 -18.39
N LYS A 285 16.90 29.79 -19.50
CA LYS A 285 18.04 30.49 -20.11
C LYS A 285 18.69 31.51 -19.14
N ASN A 286 17.91 31.97 -18.15
CA ASN A 286 18.33 32.86 -17.08
C ASN A 286 17.36 32.72 -15.88
N VAL A 287 17.90 32.46 -14.67
CA VAL A 287 17.13 32.40 -13.40
C VAL A 287 16.36 33.70 -13.12
N LYS A 288 16.77 34.83 -13.73
CA LYS A 288 16.11 36.14 -13.60
C LYS A 288 14.97 36.39 -14.60
N SER A 289 14.85 35.63 -15.69
CA SER A 289 13.83 35.91 -16.72
C SER A 289 12.64 34.95 -16.69
N SER A 290 12.73 33.83 -15.95
CA SER A 290 11.70 32.78 -15.89
C SER A 290 11.23 32.28 -17.28
N VAL A 291 12.05 32.45 -18.33
CA VAL A 291 11.73 32.01 -19.69
C VAL A 291 12.13 30.56 -19.86
N LEU A 292 11.12 29.71 -20.02
CA LEU A 292 11.27 28.28 -20.27
C LEU A 292 11.71 28.06 -21.73
N THR A 293 12.78 27.30 -21.95
CA THR A 293 13.26 26.94 -23.29
C THR A 293 13.22 25.45 -23.51
N CYS A 294 12.82 25.02 -24.70
CA CYS A 294 12.89 23.61 -25.08
C CYS A 294 14.32 23.21 -25.41
N GLU A 295 14.88 22.22 -24.71
CA GLU A 295 16.24 21.73 -24.95
C GLU A 295 16.43 21.10 -26.34
N LYS A 296 15.34 20.63 -26.95
CA LYS A 296 15.38 19.96 -28.27
C LYS A 296 15.39 20.94 -29.43
N CYS A 297 14.48 21.91 -29.46
CA CYS A 297 14.37 22.87 -30.57
C CYS A 297 15.01 24.23 -30.28
N GLY A 298 15.44 24.48 -29.03
CA GLY A 298 16.04 25.73 -28.60
C GLY A 298 15.08 26.91 -28.47
N ASN A 299 13.81 26.73 -28.84
CA ASN A 299 12.82 27.80 -28.82
C ASN A 299 12.28 28.07 -27.41
N GLU A 300 11.91 29.33 -27.17
CA GLU A 300 11.19 29.75 -25.97
C GLU A 300 9.76 29.20 -25.99
N VAL A 301 9.34 28.62 -24.86
CA VAL A 301 7.98 28.09 -24.69
C VAL A 301 7.06 29.25 -24.34
N PRO A 302 5.95 29.46 -25.07
CA PRO A 302 5.00 30.52 -24.77
C PRO A 302 4.45 30.41 -23.34
N LYS A 303 4.43 31.54 -22.59
CA LYS A 303 3.92 31.58 -21.21
C LYS A 303 2.47 31.10 -21.11
N ASP A 304 1.60 31.54 -22.02
CA ASP A 304 0.19 31.13 -22.06
C ASP A 304 0.01 29.62 -22.22
N TYR A 305 0.92 28.97 -22.96
CA TYR A 305 0.92 27.52 -23.12
C TYR A 305 1.27 26.78 -21.81
N VAL A 306 2.23 27.32 -21.05
CA VAL A 306 2.58 26.79 -19.72
C VAL A 306 1.40 26.97 -18.76
N VAL A 307 0.76 28.14 -18.76
CA VAL A 307 -0.43 28.42 -17.95
C VAL A 307 -1.58 27.48 -18.30
N GLU A 308 -1.82 27.21 -19.59
CA GLU A 308 -2.83 26.24 -20.03
C GLU A 308 -2.54 24.83 -19.46
N ALA A 309 -1.28 24.38 -19.53
CA ALA A 309 -0.89 23.08 -18.99
C ALA A 309 -1.05 22.98 -17.47
N VAL A 310 -0.69 24.04 -16.74
CA VAL A 310 -0.90 24.12 -15.29
C VAL A 310 -2.39 24.09 -14.96
N ASN A 311 -3.21 24.86 -15.67
CA ASN A 311 -4.65 24.87 -15.48
C ASN A 311 -5.28 23.51 -15.79
N ALA A 312 -4.78 22.78 -16.79
CA ALA A 312 -5.21 21.41 -17.07
C ALA A 312 -4.97 20.48 -15.88
N MET A 313 -3.77 20.52 -15.29
CA MET A 313 -3.43 19.71 -14.11
C MET A 313 -4.30 20.07 -12.90
N ARG A 314 -4.47 21.37 -12.63
CA ARG A 314 -5.35 21.86 -11.55
C ARG A 314 -6.80 21.41 -11.72
N PHE A 315 -7.31 21.52 -12.94
CA PHE A 315 -8.67 21.10 -13.27
C PHE A 315 -8.87 19.61 -13.03
N ILE A 316 -7.92 18.78 -13.46
CA ILE A 316 -7.95 17.34 -13.19
C ILE A 316 -8.00 17.08 -11.69
N ASP A 317 -7.12 17.72 -10.89
CA ASP A 317 -7.14 17.53 -9.44
C ASP A 317 -8.47 17.93 -8.81
N GLN A 318 -8.96 19.13 -9.13
CA GLN A 318 -10.20 19.66 -8.57
C GLN A 318 -11.42 18.76 -8.82
N ILE A 319 -11.56 18.20 -10.02
CA ILE A 319 -12.67 17.27 -10.33
C ILE A 319 -12.70 16.07 -9.37
N PHE A 320 -11.53 15.54 -9.01
CA PHE A 320 -11.43 14.40 -8.09
C PHE A 320 -11.67 14.81 -6.64
N GLU A 321 -11.25 16.01 -6.26
CA GLU A 321 -11.39 16.58 -4.93
C GLU A 321 -12.85 16.90 -4.60
N ASP A 322 -13.55 17.54 -5.53
CA ASP A 322 -14.95 17.97 -5.40
C ASP A 322 -15.94 16.80 -5.56
N ARG A 323 -15.44 15.58 -5.83
CA ARG A 323 -16.23 14.35 -6.06
C ARG A 323 -17.27 14.50 -7.16
N GLU A 324 -17.07 15.42 -8.11
CA GLU A 324 -18.02 15.67 -9.21
C GLU A 324 -18.29 14.41 -10.01
N LEU A 325 -17.25 13.59 -10.23
CA LEU A 325 -17.37 12.32 -10.94
C LEU A 325 -18.33 11.35 -10.25
N GLU A 326 -18.36 11.31 -8.90
CA GLU A 326 -19.21 10.38 -8.14
C GLU A 326 -20.70 10.63 -8.42
N GLN A 327 -21.06 11.86 -8.78
CA GLN A 327 -22.42 12.30 -9.08
C GLN A 327 -22.85 11.97 -10.52
N MET A 328 -21.89 11.75 -11.42
CA MET A 328 -22.16 11.44 -12.83
C MET A 328 -22.60 9.97 -13.01
N PRO A 329 -23.55 9.69 -13.92
CA PRO A 329 -23.82 8.33 -14.39
C PRO A 329 -22.58 7.67 -14.98
N SER A 330 -22.43 6.35 -14.82
CA SER A 330 -21.22 5.62 -15.21
C SER A 330 -20.81 5.85 -16.67
N LYS A 331 -21.76 5.86 -17.61
CA LYS A 331 -21.49 6.07 -19.04
C LYS A 331 -20.95 7.47 -19.30
N THR A 332 -21.63 8.50 -18.79
CA THR A 332 -21.21 9.90 -18.90
C THR A 332 -19.85 10.13 -18.26
N ARG A 333 -19.57 9.47 -17.14
CA ARG A 333 -18.27 9.54 -16.46
C ARG A 333 -17.14 8.98 -17.33
N VAL A 334 -17.37 7.87 -18.04
CA VAL A 334 -16.41 7.30 -18.99
C VAL A 334 -16.14 8.27 -20.14
N GLU A 335 -17.20 8.77 -20.78
CA GLU A 335 -17.10 9.74 -21.89
C GLU A 335 -16.34 11.00 -21.48
N PHE A 336 -16.65 11.54 -20.29
CA PHE A 336 -15.97 12.71 -19.74
C PHE A 336 -14.48 12.46 -19.50
N LEU A 337 -14.11 11.35 -18.85
CA LEU A 337 -12.70 11.03 -18.57
C LEU A 337 -11.90 10.75 -19.85
N GLU A 338 -12.50 10.11 -20.86
CA GLU A 338 -11.85 9.90 -22.16
C GLU A 338 -11.65 11.22 -22.91
N ASP A 339 -12.63 12.14 -22.89
CA ASP A 339 -12.48 13.47 -23.50
C ASP A 339 -11.34 14.26 -22.84
N LEU A 340 -11.25 14.27 -21.51
CA LEU A 340 -10.14 14.90 -20.80
C LEU A 340 -8.80 14.25 -21.16
N LEU A 341 -8.76 12.92 -21.24
CA LEU A 341 -7.55 12.18 -21.58
C LEU A 341 -7.10 12.44 -23.03
N GLU A 342 -8.03 12.57 -23.98
CA GLU A 342 -7.73 12.94 -25.36
C GLU A 342 -7.26 14.39 -25.45
N ARG A 343 -7.95 15.32 -24.77
CA ARG A 343 -7.60 16.74 -24.77
C ARG A 343 -6.22 16.97 -24.17
N PHE A 344 -5.98 16.47 -22.96
CA PHE A 344 -4.77 16.83 -22.22
C PHE A 344 -3.53 16.07 -22.64
N THR A 345 -3.64 14.94 -23.34
CA THR A 345 -2.45 14.30 -23.96
C THR A 345 -1.85 15.11 -25.10
N LYS A 346 -2.58 16.10 -25.62
CA LYS A 346 -2.06 17.02 -26.62
C LYS A 346 -1.11 18.03 -25.97
N ILE A 347 -1.14 18.20 -24.65
CA ILE A 347 -0.36 19.22 -23.93
C ILE A 347 0.60 18.60 -22.91
N LEU A 348 0.14 17.61 -22.14
CA LEU A 348 0.90 16.95 -21.09
C LEU A 348 1.70 15.77 -21.67
N SER A 349 2.89 15.52 -21.11
CA SER A 349 3.71 14.37 -21.52
C SER A 349 3.07 13.04 -21.13
N GLY A 350 3.49 11.94 -21.76
CA GLY A 350 2.98 10.59 -21.45
C GLY A 350 3.32 10.12 -20.04
N CYS A 351 4.38 10.67 -19.43
CA CYS A 351 4.77 10.37 -18.04
C CYS A 351 3.99 11.22 -17.00
N ASN A 352 3.18 12.18 -17.45
CA ASN A 352 2.50 13.11 -16.55
C ASN A 352 1.51 12.39 -15.61
N ILE A 353 1.68 12.61 -14.30
CA ILE A 353 0.94 11.91 -13.25
C ILE A 353 -0.55 12.22 -13.27
N TYR A 354 -0.96 13.37 -13.80
CA TYR A 354 -2.36 13.75 -13.93
C TYR A 354 -3.07 12.97 -15.03
N LEU A 355 -2.37 12.67 -16.14
CA LEU A 355 -2.89 11.73 -17.15
C LEU A 355 -2.99 10.33 -16.55
N CYS A 356 -2.00 9.91 -15.77
CA CYS A 356 -2.06 8.64 -15.05
C CYS A 356 -3.25 8.60 -14.07
N LYS A 357 -3.55 9.70 -13.35
CA LYS A 357 -4.70 9.82 -12.45
C LYS A 357 -6.03 9.66 -13.20
N LEU A 358 -6.19 10.27 -14.38
CA LEU A 358 -7.35 10.04 -15.25
C LEU A 358 -7.48 8.56 -15.63
N VAL A 359 -6.38 7.95 -16.10
CA VAL A 359 -6.33 6.54 -16.48
C VAL A 359 -6.70 5.60 -15.32
N GLN A 360 -6.14 5.81 -14.12
CA GLN A 360 -6.43 4.99 -12.94
C GLN A 360 -7.91 5.06 -12.53
N ASN A 361 -8.58 6.20 -12.74
CA ASN A 361 -10.00 6.36 -12.43
C ASN A 361 -10.93 5.89 -13.56
N LEU A 362 -10.41 5.79 -14.78
CA LEU A 362 -11.14 5.29 -15.94
C LEU A 362 -11.17 3.75 -15.98
N ILE A 363 -10.04 3.09 -15.68
CA ILE A 363 -9.92 1.61 -15.70
C ILE A 363 -11.08 0.89 -14.95
N PRO A 364 -11.47 1.30 -13.72
CA PRO A 364 -12.59 0.71 -12.99
C PRO A 364 -13.95 0.77 -13.69
N LEU A 365 -14.12 1.67 -14.66
CA LEU A 365 -15.38 1.94 -15.34
C LEU A 365 -15.51 1.22 -16.68
N ILE A 366 -14.40 0.69 -17.19
CA ILE A 366 -14.37 -0.08 -18.44
C ILE A 366 -14.84 -1.50 -18.17
N ASP A 367 -15.57 -2.09 -19.14
CA ASP A 367 -15.99 -3.50 -19.07
C ASP A 367 -14.74 -4.38 -18.84
N PRO A 368 -14.70 -5.23 -17.80
CA PRO A 368 -13.56 -6.11 -17.53
C PRO A 368 -13.24 -7.09 -18.67
N ASN A 369 -14.16 -7.29 -19.64
CA ASN A 369 -13.94 -8.11 -20.82
C ASN A 369 -13.40 -7.31 -22.03
N ASN A 370 -13.38 -5.97 -21.96
CA ASN A 370 -12.82 -5.12 -23.00
C ASN A 370 -11.29 -5.03 -22.87
N ASN A 371 -10.63 -6.11 -23.28
CA ASN A 371 -9.18 -6.26 -23.18
C ASN A 371 -8.41 -5.22 -24.01
N GLN A 372 -8.98 -4.70 -25.11
CA GLN A 372 -8.30 -3.71 -25.93
C GLN A 372 -8.16 -2.36 -25.22
N ASP A 373 -9.26 -1.84 -24.67
CA ASP A 373 -9.21 -0.56 -23.95
C ASP A 373 -8.43 -0.66 -22.66
N LEU A 374 -8.59 -1.75 -21.90
CA LEU A 374 -7.82 -1.97 -20.68
C LEU A 374 -6.32 -2.06 -20.97
N LEU A 375 -5.91 -2.77 -22.03
CA LEU A 375 -4.51 -2.81 -22.46
C LEU A 375 -3.99 -1.42 -22.84
N ARG A 376 -4.76 -0.67 -23.65
CA ARG A 376 -4.40 0.71 -24.06
C ARG A 376 -4.16 1.60 -22.84
N LEU A 377 -5.08 1.57 -21.88
CA LEU A 377 -5.01 2.40 -20.67
C LEU A 377 -3.83 2.00 -19.77
N HIS A 378 -3.59 0.71 -19.57
CA HIS A 378 -2.44 0.25 -18.80
C HIS A 378 -1.11 0.63 -19.46
N LEU A 379 -0.92 0.35 -20.75
CA LEU A 379 0.30 0.73 -21.48
C LEU A 379 0.56 2.24 -21.43
N ARG A 380 -0.51 3.05 -21.49
CA ARG A 380 -0.40 4.52 -21.41
C ARG A 380 0.10 5.03 -20.07
N SER A 381 -0.13 4.31 -18.98
CA SER A 381 0.28 4.71 -17.62
C SER A 381 1.55 4.01 -17.14
N GLU A 382 2.07 3.02 -17.88
CA GLU A 382 3.20 2.19 -17.44
C GLU A 382 4.45 3.00 -17.09
N ASN A 383 4.84 3.95 -17.95
CA ASN A 383 6.03 4.78 -17.71
C ASN A 383 5.91 5.58 -16.40
N CYS A 384 4.74 6.21 -16.19
CA CYS A 384 4.43 6.95 -14.97
C CYS A 384 4.50 6.06 -13.73
N VAL A 385 3.90 4.86 -13.78
CA VAL A 385 3.93 3.86 -12.71
C VAL A 385 5.36 3.43 -12.38
N ARG A 386 6.16 3.07 -13.39
CA ARG A 386 7.56 2.67 -13.21
C ARG A 386 8.44 3.77 -12.62
N ARG A 387 8.10 5.04 -12.88
CA ARG A 387 8.83 6.18 -12.32
C ARG A 387 8.45 6.44 -10.85
N CYS A 388 7.18 6.26 -10.51
CA CYS A 388 6.67 6.49 -9.16
C CYS A 388 7.10 5.44 -8.14
N PHE A 389 7.24 4.18 -8.55
CA PHE A 389 7.55 3.07 -7.65
C PHE A 389 9.00 2.55 -7.81
N PRO A 390 9.64 2.07 -6.72
CA PRO A 390 10.90 1.32 -6.82
C PRO A 390 10.74 0.05 -7.67
N LYS A 391 11.81 -0.38 -8.36
CA LYS A 391 11.79 -1.48 -9.35
C LYS A 391 11.09 -2.76 -8.88
N ASN A 392 11.30 -3.17 -7.64
CA ASN A 392 10.73 -4.40 -7.08
C ASN A 392 9.43 -4.16 -6.30
N HIS A 393 8.78 -3.01 -6.42
CA HIS A 393 7.56 -2.74 -5.68
C HIS A 393 6.37 -3.57 -6.24
N PRO A 394 5.51 -4.20 -5.40
CA PRO A 394 4.39 -5.03 -5.88
C PRO A 394 3.38 -4.31 -6.76
N ALA A 395 3.23 -2.98 -6.62
CA ALA A 395 2.36 -2.21 -7.51
C ALA A 395 2.81 -2.27 -8.97
N ILE A 396 4.13 -2.31 -9.23
CA ILE A 396 4.66 -2.55 -10.58
C ILE A 396 4.25 -3.94 -11.04
N ALA A 397 4.46 -4.97 -10.22
CA ALA A 397 4.11 -6.34 -10.58
C ALA A 397 2.61 -6.51 -10.87
N PHE A 398 1.73 -5.87 -10.10
CA PHE A 398 0.29 -5.86 -10.36
C PHE A 398 -0.05 -5.21 -11.70
N HIS A 399 0.58 -4.06 -11.99
CA HIS A 399 0.40 -3.36 -13.26
C HIS A 399 0.86 -4.21 -14.45
N LEU A 400 2.05 -4.80 -14.38
CA LEU A 400 2.60 -5.67 -15.42
C LEU A 400 1.76 -6.94 -15.62
N ARG A 401 1.32 -7.58 -14.53
CA ARG A 401 0.44 -8.75 -14.58
C ARG A 401 -0.86 -8.42 -15.33
N ASN A 402 -1.45 -7.25 -15.09
CA ASN A 402 -2.68 -6.85 -15.80
C ASN A 402 -2.43 -6.65 -17.30
N ILE A 403 -1.32 -6.00 -17.69
CA ILE A 403 -0.91 -5.91 -19.10
C ILE A 403 -0.78 -7.31 -19.72
N GLY A 404 -0.11 -8.23 -19.02
CA GLY A 404 0.04 -9.63 -19.44
C GLY A 404 -1.30 -10.33 -19.65
N ILE A 405 -2.27 -10.15 -18.75
CA ILE A 405 -3.62 -10.73 -18.86
C ILE A 405 -4.32 -10.23 -20.13
N PHE A 406 -4.31 -8.92 -20.37
CA PHE A 406 -5.00 -8.35 -21.53
C PHE A 406 -4.34 -8.76 -22.85
N LEU A 407 -3.00 -8.80 -22.91
CA LEU A 407 -2.26 -9.33 -24.06
C LEU A 407 -2.59 -10.80 -24.32
N ASN A 408 -2.60 -11.63 -23.27
CA ASN A 408 -2.93 -13.05 -23.38
C ASN A 408 -4.35 -13.27 -23.91
N ASN A 409 -5.32 -12.49 -23.43
CA ASN A 409 -6.71 -12.56 -23.90
C ASN A 409 -6.87 -12.07 -25.36
N LEU A 410 -5.93 -11.26 -25.85
CA LEU A 410 -5.83 -10.83 -27.25
C LEU A 410 -4.96 -11.77 -28.11
N ASN A 411 -4.57 -12.94 -27.59
CA ASN A 411 -3.70 -13.92 -28.24
C ASN A 411 -2.28 -13.39 -28.58
N ARG A 412 -1.82 -12.32 -27.92
CA ARG A 412 -0.47 -11.76 -28.05
C ARG A 412 0.47 -12.41 -27.02
N TYR A 413 0.66 -13.72 -27.14
CA TYR A 413 1.26 -14.55 -26.10
C TYR A 413 2.73 -14.22 -25.83
N GLU A 414 3.53 -13.96 -26.85
CA GLU A 414 4.96 -13.63 -26.70
C GLU A 414 5.18 -12.35 -25.89
N GLU A 415 4.34 -11.35 -26.11
CA GLU A 415 4.38 -10.10 -25.35
C GLU A 415 3.87 -10.32 -23.92
N ALA A 416 2.77 -11.07 -23.75
CA ALA A 416 2.24 -11.42 -22.45
C ALA A 416 3.27 -12.12 -21.56
N LEU A 417 4.05 -13.06 -22.13
CA LEU A 417 5.11 -13.76 -21.40
C LEU A 417 6.19 -12.83 -20.84
N LYS A 418 6.54 -11.75 -21.55
CA LYS A 418 7.52 -10.77 -21.05
C LYS A 418 7.01 -10.09 -19.78
N TYR A 419 5.76 -9.62 -19.81
CA TYR A 419 5.12 -8.97 -18.66
C TYR A 419 4.90 -9.94 -17.49
N PHE A 420 4.43 -11.16 -17.75
CA PHE A 420 4.23 -12.15 -16.69
C PHE A 420 5.53 -12.58 -16.01
N ARG A 421 6.63 -12.73 -16.76
CA ARG A 421 7.94 -13.06 -16.18
C ARG A 421 8.46 -11.94 -15.27
N GLU A 422 8.43 -10.70 -15.75
CA GLU A 422 8.87 -9.56 -14.93
C GLU A 422 7.99 -9.41 -13.68
N ALA A 423 6.68 -9.56 -13.80
CA ALA A 423 5.77 -9.57 -12.65
C ALA A 423 6.10 -10.73 -11.69
N GLN A 424 6.41 -11.92 -12.20
CA GLN A 424 6.75 -13.10 -11.41
C GLN A 424 7.99 -12.85 -10.57
N ASP A 425 9.05 -12.32 -11.18
CA ASP A 425 10.33 -12.05 -10.50
C ASP A 425 10.12 -11.09 -9.31
N ILE A 426 9.35 -10.02 -9.53
CA ILE A 426 9.04 -9.04 -8.49
C ILE A 426 8.19 -9.66 -7.37
N MET A 427 7.11 -10.40 -7.71
CA MET A 427 6.22 -11.01 -6.72
C MET A 427 6.90 -12.13 -5.94
N GLU A 428 7.71 -12.96 -6.58
CA GLU A 428 8.46 -14.00 -5.90
C GLU A 428 9.45 -13.40 -4.92
N PHE A 429 10.17 -12.35 -5.31
CA PHE A 429 11.10 -11.68 -4.42
C PHE A 429 10.38 -11.01 -3.24
N THR A 430 9.35 -10.21 -3.50
CA THR A 430 8.73 -9.37 -2.48
C THR A 430 7.64 -10.06 -1.67
N LEU A 431 6.74 -10.81 -2.30
CA LEU A 431 5.55 -11.36 -1.63
C LEU A 431 5.75 -12.81 -1.15
N ASP A 432 6.79 -13.50 -1.63
CA ASP A 432 7.06 -14.94 -1.50
C ASP A 432 6.33 -15.82 -2.54
N ALA A 433 6.85 -17.03 -2.75
CA ALA A 433 6.42 -17.97 -3.79
C ALA A 433 5.05 -18.60 -3.55
N ASP A 434 4.59 -18.62 -2.30
CA ASP A 434 3.33 -19.15 -1.80
C ASP A 434 2.25 -18.08 -1.63
N HIS A 435 2.59 -16.81 -1.83
CA HIS A 435 1.62 -15.72 -1.79
C HIS A 435 0.56 -15.89 -2.89
N PRO A 436 -0.74 -15.64 -2.62
CA PRO A 436 -1.81 -15.86 -3.59
C PRO A 436 -1.56 -15.22 -4.96
N MET A 437 -1.15 -13.96 -4.98
CA MET A 437 -0.85 -13.26 -6.24
C MET A 437 0.31 -13.89 -7.02
N THR A 438 1.35 -14.37 -6.34
CA THR A 438 2.51 -15.02 -6.97
C THR A 438 2.12 -16.36 -7.58
N VAL A 439 1.28 -17.13 -6.89
CA VAL A 439 0.74 -18.41 -7.39
C VAL A 439 -0.16 -18.20 -8.59
N GLU A 440 -1.05 -17.21 -8.53
CA GLU A 440 -1.93 -16.86 -9.66
C GLU A 440 -1.14 -16.41 -10.89
N ASN A 441 -0.13 -15.55 -10.72
CA ASN A 441 0.71 -15.09 -11.83
C ASN A 441 1.51 -16.25 -12.46
N ARG A 442 2.04 -17.16 -11.64
CA ARG A 442 2.71 -18.38 -12.13
C ARG A 442 1.75 -19.24 -12.96
N SER A 443 0.52 -19.43 -12.50
CA SER A 443 -0.49 -20.19 -13.24
C SER A 443 -0.84 -19.54 -14.59
N LEU A 444 -0.93 -18.21 -14.64
CA LEU A 444 -1.13 -17.47 -15.88
C LEU A 444 0.05 -17.66 -16.84
N LEU A 445 1.28 -17.54 -16.33
CA LEU A 445 2.50 -17.76 -17.10
C LEU A 445 2.53 -19.16 -17.73
N GLU A 446 2.29 -20.21 -16.94
CA GLU A 446 2.25 -21.60 -17.42
C GLU A 446 1.17 -21.82 -18.48
N GLN A 447 -0.01 -21.22 -18.31
CA GLN A 447 -1.10 -21.31 -19.28
C GLN A 447 -0.74 -20.60 -20.59
N THR A 448 -0.14 -19.41 -20.52
CA THR A 448 0.31 -18.66 -21.70
C THR A 448 1.41 -19.41 -22.45
N MET A 449 2.35 -20.04 -21.75
CA MET A 449 3.38 -20.87 -22.38
C MET A 449 2.78 -22.06 -23.15
N LYS A 450 1.79 -22.73 -22.56
CA LYS A 450 1.04 -23.81 -23.25
C LYS A 450 0.31 -23.31 -24.49
N ASN A 451 -0.32 -22.14 -24.41
CA ASN A 451 -1.03 -21.53 -25.55
C ASN A 451 -0.08 -21.17 -26.70
N LEU A 452 1.16 -20.77 -26.39
CA LEU A 452 2.20 -20.48 -27.38
C LEU A 452 2.83 -21.75 -28.00
N GLY A 453 2.51 -22.93 -27.47
CA GLY A 453 3.14 -24.20 -27.90
C GLY A 453 4.53 -24.43 -27.30
N CYS A 454 4.93 -23.66 -26.28
CA CYS A 454 6.15 -23.90 -25.53
C CYS A 454 5.89 -24.92 -24.41
N THR A 455 6.47 -26.12 -24.49
CA THR A 455 6.53 -27.05 -23.35
C THR A 455 7.68 -26.67 -22.43
N VAL A 456 7.44 -26.73 -21.12
CA VAL A 456 8.49 -26.55 -20.10
C VAL A 456 9.40 -27.79 -20.14
N GLU A 457 10.64 -27.65 -20.60
CA GLU A 457 11.69 -28.56 -20.12
C GLU A 457 12.05 -28.12 -18.70
N PRO A 458 12.02 -29.01 -17.70
CA PRO A 458 12.56 -28.68 -16.40
C PRO A 458 14.05 -28.38 -16.57
N GLU A 459 14.48 -27.20 -16.17
CA GLU A 459 15.91 -26.87 -16.05
C GLU A 459 16.56 -27.90 -15.11
N ASN A 460 17.21 -28.91 -15.70
CA ASN A 460 18.17 -29.73 -14.98
C ASN A 460 19.29 -28.79 -14.55
N PRO A 461 19.65 -28.74 -13.26
CA PRO A 461 20.85 -28.02 -12.84
C PRO A 461 22.03 -28.70 -13.53
N THR A 462 22.62 -28.00 -14.50
CA THR A 462 23.83 -28.45 -15.18
C THR A 462 24.91 -28.66 -14.13
N LYS A 463 25.43 -29.90 -14.13
CA LYS A 463 26.63 -30.29 -13.40
C LYS A 463 27.75 -29.32 -13.81
N ALA A 464 28.32 -28.64 -12.82
CA ALA A 464 29.58 -27.94 -13.00
C ALA A 464 30.65 -28.98 -13.37
N GLU A 465 31.18 -28.87 -14.58
CA GLU A 465 32.41 -29.57 -14.96
C GLU A 465 33.60 -28.79 -14.39
N ASP A 466 34.34 -29.44 -13.50
CA ASP A 466 35.65 -29.03 -13.01
C ASP A 466 36.66 -28.94 -14.16
N PRO A 467 37.51 -27.90 -14.17
CA PRO A 467 38.86 -28.01 -14.68
C PRO A 467 39.84 -28.11 -13.50
N GLN A 468 40.36 -29.31 -13.26
CA GLN A 468 41.61 -29.48 -12.53
C GLN A 468 42.75 -28.81 -13.32
N THR A 469 43.57 -27.97 -12.67
CA THR A 469 44.98 -28.30 -12.39
C THR A 469 45.74 -27.19 -11.64
N ASN A 470 46.44 -27.66 -10.60
CA ASN A 470 47.75 -27.24 -10.07
C ASN A 470 47.94 -25.97 -9.20
N ALA A 471 48.11 -26.29 -7.90
CA ALA A 471 49.34 -26.14 -7.11
C ALA A 471 49.61 -24.79 -6.41
N ASN A 472 49.36 -24.72 -5.10
CA ASN A 472 50.38 -24.91 -4.05
C ASN A 472 49.86 -24.48 -2.66
N LEU A 473 49.96 -25.40 -1.69
CA LEU A 473 49.86 -25.14 -0.24
C LEU A 473 51.24 -24.68 0.30
N PRO A 474 51.29 -24.05 1.49
CA PRO A 474 51.58 -24.89 2.67
C PRO A 474 50.69 -24.62 3.90
N ASN A 475 50.65 -25.68 4.71
CA ASN A 475 49.95 -25.93 5.97
C ASN A 475 50.10 -24.88 7.07
N GLY A 476 49.09 -24.83 7.93
CA GLY A 476 49.17 -24.37 9.33
C GLY A 476 47.95 -24.82 10.12
N ASP A 477 48.16 -25.79 11.01
CA ASP A 477 47.20 -26.38 11.95
C ASP A 477 46.63 -25.35 12.96
N GLU A 478 45.36 -25.52 13.37
CA GLU A 478 44.99 -25.92 14.74
C GLU A 478 43.49 -25.73 15.08
N LYS A 479 42.85 -26.86 15.42
CA LYS A 479 41.95 -27.15 16.56
C LYS A 479 40.71 -26.27 16.91
N ARG A 480 39.56 -27.00 16.90
CA ARG A 480 38.49 -27.12 17.94
C ARG A 480 37.63 -25.86 18.20
N SER A 481 36.30 -25.90 18.34
CA SER A 481 35.42 -26.86 19.02
C SER A 481 33.97 -26.75 18.52
N LYS A 482 33.26 -27.88 18.59
CA LYS A 482 31.80 -28.05 18.44
C LYS A 482 31.07 -27.53 19.67
N GLU A 483 29.84 -27.05 19.50
CA GLU A 483 28.69 -27.44 20.34
C GLU A 483 27.38 -27.09 19.63
N VAL A 484 26.55 -28.11 19.44
CA VAL A 484 25.19 -28.11 18.90
C VAL A 484 24.39 -28.99 19.86
N GLU A 485 23.36 -28.45 20.50
CA GLU A 485 22.31 -29.19 21.23
C GLU A 485 20.98 -28.80 20.57
N GLU A 486 20.38 -29.66 19.76
CA GLU A 486 19.43 -30.73 20.08
C GLU A 486 18.06 -30.26 20.64
N ILE A 487 17.04 -30.41 19.78
CA ILE A 487 15.60 -30.30 20.08
C ILE A 487 15.05 -31.73 20.19
N PRO A 488 14.35 -32.11 21.26
CA PRO A 488 13.71 -33.42 21.32
C PRO A 488 12.41 -33.46 20.50
N LYS A 489 12.31 -34.46 19.63
CA LYS A 489 11.06 -35.00 19.09
C LYS A 489 10.60 -36.12 20.02
N ASP A 490 9.29 -36.22 20.28
CA ASP A 490 8.57 -37.49 20.15
C ASP A 490 7.06 -37.31 20.36
N LEU A 491 6.28 -37.81 19.40
CA LEU A 491 5.30 -38.89 19.60
C LEU A 491 4.45 -39.04 18.33
N LYS A 492 4.75 -40.10 17.56
CA LYS A 492 3.82 -40.75 16.65
C LYS A 492 3.08 -41.84 17.43
N ASN A 493 1.78 -41.99 17.19
CA ASN A 493 1.24 -43.32 16.93
C ASN A 493 -0.05 -43.28 16.11
N GLU A 494 -0.10 -44.22 15.17
CA GLU A 494 -1.07 -44.39 14.09
C GLU A 494 -2.37 -45.07 14.56
N LYS A 495 -3.45 -44.90 13.79
CA LYS A 495 -4.29 -46.02 13.32
C LYS A 495 -5.03 -45.65 12.03
N LYS A 496 -5.04 -46.62 11.11
CA LYS A 496 -5.50 -46.59 9.71
C LYS A 496 -7.00 -46.89 9.54
N SER A 497 -7.44 -46.64 8.30
CA SER A 497 -8.59 -47.18 7.55
C SER A 497 -9.88 -46.34 7.63
N ASP A 498 -10.65 -46.07 6.58
CA ASP A 498 -10.76 -46.64 5.23
C ASP A 498 -11.65 -45.76 4.31
N VAL A 499 -11.54 -45.97 3.00
CA VAL A 499 -12.57 -45.75 1.93
C VAL A 499 -12.74 -44.35 1.31
N VAL A 500 -12.22 -44.29 0.08
CA VAL A 500 -12.54 -43.50 -1.10
C VAL A 500 -14.01 -43.07 -1.25
N LYS A 501 -14.26 -41.75 -1.39
CA LYS A 501 -15.27 -41.18 -2.31
C LYS A 501 -14.79 -39.82 -2.85
N LYS A 502 -14.63 -39.72 -4.17
CA LYS A 502 -14.42 -38.46 -4.92
C LYS A 502 -15.59 -37.48 -4.67
N PRO A 503 -15.34 -36.18 -4.50
CA PRO A 503 -16.28 -35.15 -4.90
C PRO A 503 -15.86 -34.51 -6.22
N SER A 504 -16.88 -34.27 -7.04
CA SER A 504 -16.96 -33.59 -8.32
C SER A 504 -16.26 -32.22 -8.37
N GLN A 505 -15.74 -31.91 -9.57
CA GLN A 505 -15.21 -30.61 -9.98
C GLN A 505 -16.15 -29.45 -9.61
N PRO A 506 -15.64 -28.34 -9.05
CA PRO A 506 -16.35 -27.07 -9.07
C PRO A 506 -16.14 -26.37 -10.42
N SER A 507 -17.26 -25.92 -10.97
CA SER A 507 -17.43 -25.10 -12.16
C SER A 507 -16.55 -23.85 -12.20
N ARG A 508 -16.03 -23.54 -13.39
CA ARG A 508 -15.30 -22.31 -13.78
C ARG A 508 -15.94 -21.05 -13.20
N GLY A 509 -15.29 -20.44 -12.20
CA GLY A 509 -15.57 -19.10 -11.72
C GLY A 509 -14.98 -18.05 -12.67
N LYS A 510 -15.75 -16.99 -12.94
CA LYS A 510 -15.35 -15.83 -13.75
C LYS A 510 -14.12 -15.14 -13.16
N PRO A 511 -13.21 -14.58 -13.97
CA PRO A 511 -12.12 -13.74 -13.46
C PRO A 511 -12.72 -12.50 -12.79
N VAL A 512 -12.45 -12.36 -11.49
CA VAL A 512 -12.82 -11.16 -10.72
C VAL A 512 -11.84 -10.06 -11.13
N GLY A 513 -12.35 -9.06 -11.86
CA GLY A 513 -11.64 -7.80 -12.06
C GLY A 513 -11.45 -7.13 -10.71
N ILE A 514 -10.22 -7.16 -10.21
CA ILE A 514 -9.85 -6.54 -8.94
C ILE A 514 -9.68 -5.04 -9.21
N THR A 515 -10.75 -4.29 -8.95
CA THR A 515 -10.70 -2.85 -8.83
C THR A 515 -10.05 -2.50 -7.49
N ILE A 516 -8.80 -2.02 -7.50
CA ILE A 516 -8.20 -1.39 -6.32
C ILE A 516 -8.82 0.01 -6.18
N GLY A 517 -10.04 0.04 -5.66
CA GLY A 517 -10.70 1.27 -5.25
C GLY A 517 -10.14 1.69 -3.89
N LEU A 518 -9.14 2.55 -3.88
CA LEU A 518 -8.80 3.39 -2.73
C LEU A 518 -9.95 4.38 -2.49
N LYS A 519 -11.06 3.88 -1.94
CA LYS A 519 -12.14 4.72 -1.42
C LYS A 519 -11.85 5.00 0.04
N LYS A 520 -11.36 6.21 0.34
CA LYS A 520 -11.75 6.92 1.57
C LYS A 520 -11.49 8.42 1.54
N LYS A 521 -12.59 9.13 1.84
CA LYS A 521 -12.79 10.50 2.30
C LYS A 521 -11.56 11.21 2.89
N CYS A 522 -11.09 12.24 2.18
CA CYS A 522 -10.82 13.55 2.76
C CYS A 522 -11.82 14.53 2.13
N ASN A 523 -12.64 15.17 2.96
CA ASN A 523 -13.37 16.38 2.57
C ASN A 523 -12.61 17.55 3.20
N ASP A 524 -12.50 18.63 2.43
CA ASP A 524 -12.02 19.97 2.78
C ASP A 524 -10.56 20.07 3.23
N LEU A 525 -9.62 20.26 2.29
CA LEU A 525 -8.26 20.78 2.56
C LEU A 525 -7.55 21.25 1.26
N PHE A 526 -8.27 21.94 0.36
CA PHE A 526 -7.79 22.29 -0.98
C PHE A 526 -7.49 23.79 -1.12
N SER A 527 -6.20 24.09 -0.99
CA SER A 527 -5.54 25.28 -1.50
C SER A 527 -4.15 24.81 -1.88
N ASP A 528 -4.02 24.25 -3.08
CA ASP A 528 -2.72 24.03 -3.69
C ASP A 528 -2.15 25.39 -4.07
N ASP A 529 -1.28 25.90 -3.21
CA ASP A 529 -0.50 27.09 -3.53
C ASP A 529 0.60 26.68 -4.52
N LEU A 530 0.34 26.90 -5.80
CA LEU A 530 1.32 26.82 -6.88
C LEU A 530 2.17 28.12 -6.95
N SER A 531 2.30 28.85 -5.84
CA SER A 531 3.11 30.07 -5.68
C SER A 531 4.58 29.91 -6.04
N ASP A 532 5.08 28.68 -6.15
CA ASP A 532 6.47 28.39 -6.51
C ASP A 532 6.76 28.62 -8.01
N LEU A 533 5.80 29.10 -8.81
CA LEU A 533 6.07 29.69 -10.12
C LEU A 533 6.57 31.13 -9.91
N PRO A 534 7.86 31.46 -10.17
CA PRO A 534 8.34 32.82 -10.03
C PRO A 534 7.59 33.73 -11.02
N GLU A 535 6.76 34.62 -10.49
CA GLU A 535 6.17 35.79 -11.18
C GLU A 535 5.61 35.49 -12.60
N LEU A 536 4.87 34.40 -12.77
CA LEU A 536 4.08 34.12 -13.97
C LEU A 536 2.59 34.44 -13.81
N ILE A 537 2.19 34.90 -12.63
CA ILE A 537 0.82 35.29 -12.28
C ILE A 537 0.88 36.66 -11.57
N GLN A 538 1.11 37.71 -12.35
CA GLN A 538 0.62 39.06 -12.04
C GLN A 538 -0.29 39.51 -13.17
#